data_AF-A0A4Q7QP77-F1
#
_entry.id   AF-A0A4Q7QP77-F1
#
_cell.length_a   1.000
_cell.length_b   1.000
_cell.length_c   1.000
_cell.angle_alpha   90.00
_cell.angle_beta   90.00
_cell.angle_gamma   90.00
#
_symmetry.space_group_name_H-M   'P 1'
#
loop_
_entity.id
_entity.type
_entity.pdbx_description
1 polymer ?
#
loop_
_entity_poly.entity_id
_entity_poly.type
_entity_poly.pdbx_seq_one_letter_code
_entity_poly.pdbx_strand_id
1 'polypeptide(L)'
;MMQPLKQESSDGAEIKQEKLNPISFVGKVKEAKGSMFTIHHKKTVMRVQLDSKTELLDGDKTLDIAPDEAVQPGVTVQIVGLLNKRLNVIRAVRLYIFHKEFDINYFGTN
;
A
#
# COMPACT_ATOMS: atom_id res chain seq x y z
N MET A 1 57.91 -25.82 3.09
CA MET A 1 57.34 -24.65 2.39
C MET A 1 55.84 -24.85 2.31
N MET A 2 55.04 -24.06 3.02
CA MET A 2 53.58 -24.14 2.98
C MET A 2 53.05 -23.21 1.89
N GLN A 3 52.25 -23.73 0.96
CA GLN A 3 51.55 -22.92 -0.04
C GLN A 3 50.37 -22.17 0.62
N PRO A 4 50.09 -20.90 0.26
CA PRO A 4 48.90 -20.22 0.76
C PRO A 4 47.65 -20.74 0.06
N LEU A 5 46.64 -21.10 0.84
CA LEU A 5 45.30 -21.42 0.34
C LEU A 5 44.69 -20.18 -0.31
N LYS A 6 44.26 -20.35 -1.56
CA LYS A 6 43.56 -19.34 -2.35
C LYS A 6 42.24 -19.01 -1.64
N GLN A 7 42.17 -17.82 -1.06
CA GLN A 7 40.96 -17.31 -0.42
C GLN A 7 39.97 -16.93 -1.52
N GLU A 8 38.98 -17.78 -1.78
CA GLU A 8 37.86 -17.44 -2.65
C GLU A 8 37.05 -16.33 -1.97
N SER A 9 37.09 -15.13 -2.55
CA SER A 9 36.21 -14.04 -2.18
C SER A 9 34.78 -14.49 -2.42
N SER A 10 33.99 -14.65 -1.36
CA SER A 10 32.55 -14.82 -1.52
C SER A 10 32.03 -13.53 -2.16
N ASP A 11 31.62 -13.62 -3.42
CA ASP A 11 30.90 -12.56 -4.11
C ASP A 11 29.79 -12.04 -3.21
N GLY A 12 29.94 -10.80 -2.77
CA GLY A 12 28.94 -10.08 -2.03
C GLY A 12 27.70 -10.00 -2.89
N ALA A 13 26.70 -10.84 -2.60
CA ALA A 13 25.36 -10.66 -3.10
C ALA A 13 24.88 -9.29 -2.61
N GLU A 14 25.04 -8.26 -3.44
CA GLU A 14 24.39 -6.98 -3.22
C GLU A 14 22.89 -7.26 -3.11
N ILE A 15 22.38 -7.21 -1.88
CA ILE A 15 20.94 -7.23 -1.61
C ILE A 15 20.44 -5.90 -2.20
N LYS A 16 20.01 -5.93 -3.47
CA LYS A 16 19.39 -4.78 -4.13
C LYS A 16 18.16 -4.40 -3.32
N GLN A 17 18.32 -3.40 -2.46
CA GLN A 17 17.27 -2.88 -1.62
C GLN A 17 16.12 -2.42 -2.52
N GLU A 18 14.96 -3.03 -2.35
CA GLU A 18 13.83 -2.82 -3.25
C GLU A 18 13.38 -1.36 -3.19
N LYS A 19 13.42 -0.65 -4.33
CA LYS A 19 13.10 0.78 -4.39
C LYS A 19 11.60 1.00 -4.26
N LEU A 20 11.18 1.40 -3.07
CA LEU A 20 9.82 1.83 -2.78
C LEU A 20 9.64 3.32 -3.14
N ASN A 21 8.49 3.69 -3.70
CA ASN A 21 8.20 5.06 -4.13
C ASN A 21 7.03 5.63 -3.32
N PRO A 22 7.14 6.82 -2.73
CA PRO A 22 5.99 7.47 -2.09
C PRO A 22 4.82 7.62 -3.07
N ILE A 23 3.61 7.36 -2.59
CA ILE A 23 2.38 7.48 -3.39
C ILE A 23 1.22 7.97 -2.52
N SER A 24 0.34 8.76 -3.12
CA SER A 24 -1.03 8.96 -2.68
C SER A 24 -1.97 8.46 -3.77
N PHE A 25 -2.90 7.57 -3.43
CA PHE A 25 -3.80 6.96 -4.40
C PHE A 25 -5.20 6.83 -3.82
N VAL A 26 -6.21 7.30 -4.56
CA VAL A 26 -7.63 7.15 -4.21
C VAL A 26 -8.21 6.02 -5.04
N GLY A 27 -8.99 5.14 -4.42
CA GLY A 27 -9.63 4.03 -5.10
C GLY A 27 -10.82 3.47 -4.32
N LYS A 28 -11.67 2.72 -5.02
CA LYS A 28 -12.79 1.99 -4.43
C LYS A 28 -12.36 0.56 -4.13
N VAL A 29 -12.60 0.09 -2.92
CA VAL A 29 -12.30 -1.28 -2.49
C VAL A 29 -13.10 -2.25 -3.35
N LYS A 30 -12.41 -3.22 -3.95
CA LYS A 30 -13.01 -4.28 -4.75
C LYS A 30 -13.15 -5.57 -3.93
N GLU A 31 -12.07 -6.00 -3.30
CA GLU A 31 -11.99 -7.21 -2.48
C GLU A 31 -11.10 -6.95 -1.27
N ALA A 32 -11.46 -7.45 -0.09
CA ALA A 32 -10.68 -7.33 1.14
C ALA A 32 -10.48 -8.70 1.79
N LYS A 33 -9.25 -8.97 2.26
CA LYS A 33 -8.87 -10.21 2.95
C LYS A 33 -7.85 -9.92 4.04
N GLY A 34 -8.35 -9.70 5.26
CA GLY A 34 -7.52 -9.38 6.41
C GLY A 34 -6.74 -8.08 6.18
N SER A 35 -5.41 -8.14 6.32
CA SER A 35 -4.54 -6.97 6.15
C SER A 35 -4.23 -6.60 4.69
N MET A 36 -4.75 -7.33 3.70
CA MET A 36 -4.54 -7.03 2.29
C MET A 36 -5.86 -6.88 1.55
N PHE A 37 -5.95 -5.87 0.70
CA PHE A 37 -7.12 -5.61 -0.12
C PHE A 37 -6.75 -5.07 -1.49
N THR A 38 -7.71 -5.07 -2.40
CA THR A 38 -7.57 -4.51 -3.74
C THR A 38 -8.46 -3.29 -3.89
N ILE A 39 -7.94 -2.26 -4.54
CA ILE A 39 -8.69 -1.08 -4.92
C ILE A 39 -8.65 -0.92 -6.43
N HIS A 40 -9.67 -0.29 -6.97
CA HIS A 40 -9.70 0.13 -8.35
C HIS A 40 -10.00 1.62 -8.47
N HIS A 41 -9.39 2.26 -9.45
CA HIS A 41 -9.74 3.61 -9.89
C HIS A 41 -9.56 3.65 -11.41
N LYS A 42 -10.66 3.90 -12.13
CA LYS A 42 -10.72 3.80 -13.60
C LYS A 42 -10.23 2.42 -14.06
N LYS A 43 -9.18 2.35 -14.88
CA LYS A 43 -8.60 1.12 -15.42
C LYS A 43 -7.46 0.55 -14.56
N THR A 44 -7.11 1.23 -13.46
CA THR A 44 -6.00 0.83 -12.59
C THR A 44 -6.52 0.02 -11.42
N VAL A 45 -5.89 -1.13 -11.18
CA VAL A 45 -6.10 -1.96 -9.99
C VAL A 45 -4.81 -2.00 -9.19
N MET A 46 -4.90 -1.75 -7.89
CA MET A 46 -3.77 -1.76 -6.97
C MET A 46 -4.05 -2.72 -5.82
N ARG A 47 -3.00 -3.41 -5.35
CA ARG A 47 -3.04 -4.12 -4.07
C ARG A 47 -2.54 -3.19 -2.98
N VAL A 48 -3.19 -3.24 -1.82
CA VAL A 48 -2.83 -2.46 -0.64
C VAL A 48 -2.58 -3.42 0.51
N GLN A 49 -1.42 -3.31 1.13
CA GLN A 49 -1.05 -4.03 2.34
C GLN A 49 -1.09 -3.05 3.52
N LEU A 50 -1.83 -3.43 4.55
CA LEU A 50 -1.84 -2.79 5.86
C LEU A 50 -0.83 -3.49 6.76
N ASP A 51 -0.07 -2.70 7.50
CA ASP A 51 0.84 -3.17 8.53
C ASP A 51 0.28 -2.76 9.90
N SER A 52 0.81 -3.31 11.00
CA SER A 52 0.35 -2.96 12.36
C SER A 52 0.54 -1.49 12.74
N LYS A 53 1.27 -0.72 11.92
CA LYS A 53 1.53 0.71 12.10
C LYS A 53 0.71 1.58 11.15
N THR A 54 -0.14 1.00 10.31
CA THR A 54 -0.97 1.78 9.40
C THR A 54 -2.05 2.52 10.19
N GLU A 55 -2.10 3.84 10.05
CA GLU A 55 -3.12 4.68 10.68
C GLU A 55 -4.42 4.63 9.85
N LEU A 56 -5.54 4.25 10.47
CA LEU A 56 -6.87 4.31 9.86
C LEU A 56 -7.55 5.62 10.25
N LEU A 57 -8.05 6.35 9.26
CA LEU A 57 -8.52 7.73 9.43
C LEU A 57 -9.91 7.92 8.81
N ASP A 58 -10.78 8.67 9.49
CA ASP A 58 -12.01 9.26 8.95
C ASP A 58 -11.87 10.79 9.01
N GLY A 59 -11.54 11.40 7.87
CA GLY A 59 -11.12 12.80 7.84
C GLY A 59 -9.86 13.03 8.68
N ASP A 60 -9.99 13.79 9.77
CA ASP A 60 -8.92 14.12 10.72
C ASP A 60 -8.89 13.20 11.96
N LYS A 61 -9.82 12.26 12.09
CA LYS A 61 -9.94 11.38 13.27
C LYS A 61 -9.32 10.02 13.02
N THR A 62 -8.53 9.55 13.97
CA THR A 62 -8.12 8.15 14.02
C THR A 62 -9.32 7.27 14.36
N LEU A 63 -9.49 6.21 13.58
CA LEU A 63 -10.49 5.19 13.85
C LEU A 63 -9.85 4.06 14.65
N ASP A 64 -10.46 3.72 15.78
CA ASP A 64 -10.15 2.51 16.55
C ASP A 64 -11.11 1.39 16.14
N ILE A 65 -10.99 0.96 14.87
CA ILE A 65 -11.78 -0.14 14.30
C ILE A 65 -10.86 -1.14 13.65
N ALA A 66 -11.31 -2.39 13.58
CA ALA A 66 -10.55 -3.42 12.93
C ALA A 66 -10.48 -3.16 11.39
N PRO A 67 -9.33 -3.40 10.73
CA PRO A 67 -9.19 -3.12 9.30
C PRO A 67 -10.21 -3.81 8.39
N ASP A 68 -10.66 -4.99 8.78
CA ASP A 68 -11.71 -5.75 8.07
C ASP A 68 -13.09 -5.10 8.20
N GLU A 69 -13.38 -4.41 9.30
CA GLU A 69 -14.59 -3.59 9.43
C GLU A 69 -14.51 -2.31 8.58
N ALA A 70 -13.33 -1.67 8.57
CA ALA A 70 -13.02 -0.46 7.83
C ALA A 70 -13.07 -0.63 6.30
N VAL A 71 -12.53 -1.74 5.79
CA VAL A 71 -12.21 -1.93 4.38
C VAL A 71 -13.16 -2.94 3.76
N GLN A 72 -14.41 -2.52 3.57
CA GLN A 72 -15.45 -3.33 2.93
C GLN A 72 -15.52 -3.07 1.43
N PRO A 73 -15.90 -4.07 0.60
CA PRO A 73 -16.14 -3.86 -0.82
C PRO A 73 -17.10 -2.69 -1.07
N GLY A 74 -16.72 -1.79 -1.99
CA GLY A 74 -17.49 -0.60 -2.33
C GLY A 74 -17.13 0.66 -1.52
N VAL A 75 -16.37 0.54 -0.43
CA VAL A 75 -15.86 1.71 0.30
C VAL A 75 -14.82 2.45 -0.55
N THR A 76 -14.88 3.78 -0.56
CA THR A 76 -13.83 4.59 -1.18
C THR A 76 -12.78 4.94 -0.13
N VAL A 77 -11.51 4.81 -0.51
CA VAL A 77 -10.38 5.09 0.38
C VAL A 77 -9.31 5.92 -0.33
N GLN A 78 -8.58 6.72 0.44
CA GLN A 78 -7.30 7.32 0.03
C GLN A 78 -6.16 6.64 0.80
N ILE A 79 -5.16 6.18 0.06
CA ILE A 79 -4.00 5.50 0.60
C ILE A 79 -2.82 6.44 0.46
N VAL A 80 -2.10 6.69 1.55
CA VAL A 80 -0.78 7.31 1.54
C VAL A 80 0.22 6.27 1.98
N GLY A 81 1.25 6.01 1.17
CA GLY A 81 2.19 4.95 1.46
C GLY A 81 3.34 4.82 0.49
N LEU A 82 3.86 3.60 0.40
CA LEU A 82 5.05 3.25 -0.37
C LEU A 82 4.70 2.20 -1.43
N LEU A 83 4.77 2.58 -2.71
CA LEU A 83 4.56 1.73 -3.86
C LEU A 83 5.80 0.90 -4.18
N ASN A 84 5.63 -0.41 -4.14
CA ASN A 84 6.46 -1.36 -4.85
C ASN A 84 5.97 -1.48 -6.30
N LYS A 85 6.69 -0.87 -7.24
CA LYS A 85 6.32 -0.87 -8.67
C LYS A 85 6.39 -2.25 -9.32
N ARG A 86 7.28 -3.13 -8.83
CA ARG A 86 7.45 -4.48 -9.38
C ARG A 86 6.28 -5.37 -9.01
N LEU A 87 5.82 -5.28 -7.76
CA LEU A 87 4.71 -6.10 -7.25
C LEU A 87 3.34 -5.43 -7.44
N ASN A 88 3.31 -4.15 -7.81
CA ASN A 88 2.09 -3.34 -7.87
C ASN A 88 1.31 -3.36 -6.54
N VAL A 89 2.06 -3.24 -5.45
CA VAL A 89 1.55 -3.24 -4.06
C VAL A 89 1.92 -1.94 -3.39
N ILE A 90 0.96 -1.30 -2.74
CA ILE A 90 1.17 -0.16 -1.86
C ILE A 90 1.24 -0.69 -0.42
N ARG A 91 2.34 -0.43 0.27
CA ARG A 91 2.40 -0.56 1.73
C ARG A 91 1.85 0.72 2.34
N ALA A 92 0.69 0.63 2.98
CA ALA A 92 -0.01 1.80 3.50
C ALA A 92 0.64 2.30 4.79
N VAL A 93 0.90 3.61 4.85
CA VAL A 93 1.26 4.31 6.09
C VAL A 93 0.01 4.92 6.71
N ARG A 94 -0.86 5.51 5.88
CA ARG A 94 -2.18 6.02 6.27
C ARG A 94 -3.25 5.56 5.30
N LEU A 95 -4.42 5.22 5.83
CA LEU A 95 -5.61 4.88 5.09
C LEU A 95 -6.76 5.80 5.53
N TYR A 96 -7.22 6.67 4.64
CA TYR A 96 -8.39 7.49 4.87
C TYR A 96 -9.61 6.81 4.27
N ILE A 97 -10.68 6.73 5.05
CA ILE A 97 -11.94 6.08 4.70
C ILE A 97 -12.99 7.16 4.46
N PHE A 98 -13.67 7.13 3.32
CA PHE A 98 -14.76 8.04 3.02
C PHE A 98 -16.10 7.40 3.38
N HIS A 99 -16.73 7.82 4.47
CA HIS A 99 -18.01 7.28 4.96
C HIS A 99 -19.25 7.83 4.26
N LYS A 100 -19.12 8.92 3.50
CA LYS A 100 -20.19 9.48 2.67
C LYS A 100 -20.01 9.04 1.23
N GLU A 101 -21.08 9.10 0.44
CA GLU A 101 -21.00 8.91 -1.02
C GLU A 101 -19.98 9.89 -1.61
N PHE A 102 -18.77 9.39 -1.83
CA PHE A 102 -17.69 10.14 -2.47
C PHE A 102 -17.65 9.74 -3.94
N ASP A 103 -17.96 10.69 -4.82
CA ASP A 103 -17.77 10.49 -6.25
C ASP A 103 -16.28 10.61 -6.59
N ILE A 104 -15.64 9.45 -6.74
CA ILE A 104 -14.24 9.36 -7.17
C ILE A 104 -14.01 9.94 -8.58
N ASN A 105 -15.08 10.12 -9.37
CA ASN A 105 -15.03 10.72 -10.69
C ASN A 105 -15.44 12.19 -10.69
N TYR A 106 -15.49 12.87 -9.53
CA TYR A 106 -15.84 14.29 -9.49
C TYR A 106 -14.84 15.12 -10.34
N PHE A 107 -15.31 15.56 -11.49
CA PHE A 107 -14.69 16.60 -12.30
C PHE A 107 -15.42 17.89 -11.94
N GLY A 108 -14.86 18.71 -11.05
CA GLY A 108 -15.55 19.89 -10.57
C GLY A 108 -16.15 20.74 -11.69
N THR A 109 -17.37 21.20 -11.50
CA THR A 109 -17.93 22.27 -12.34
C THR A 109 -17.17 23.55 -12.00
N ASN A 110 -16.39 24.08 -12.94
CA ASN A 110 -15.80 25.42 -12.86
C ASN A 110 -16.89 26.48 -12.74
#